data_AF-A0A8T8E5L0-F1
#
_entry.id   AF-A0A8T8E5L0-F1
#
_cell.length_a   1.000
_cell.length_b   1.000
_cell.length_c   1.000
_cell.angle_alpha   90.00
_cell.angle_beta   90.00
_cell.angle_gamma   90.00
#
_symmetry.space_group_name_H-M   'P 1'
#
loop_
_entity.id
_entity.type
_entity.pdbx_description
1 polymer ?
#
loop_
_entity_poly.entity_id
_entity_poly.type
_entity_poly.pdbx_seq_one_letter_code
_entity_poly.pdbx_strand_id
1 'polypeptide(L)'
;MSVQSSLGKRLDPPGSIGVRLTFLVFWGIDAVAATLFFLVPYASELNPVTVFFYQLFGLPGVLLAAACYAAVVILIGHVLSDPMDIRFVAIVVGLYVLFAANNVLLLMYREPLPELLGLW
;
A
#
# COMPACT_ATOMS: atom_id res chain seq x y z
N MET A 1 8.98 -46.00 6.68
CA MET A 1 8.36 -44.72 7.04
C MET A 1 9.04 -43.61 6.25
N SER A 2 8.49 -43.25 5.10
CA SER A 2 8.92 -42.06 4.37
C SER A 2 8.14 -40.86 4.92
N VAL A 3 8.84 -39.97 5.60
CA VAL A 3 8.27 -38.67 6.00
C VAL A 3 8.08 -37.88 4.72
N GLN A 4 6.86 -37.91 4.17
CA GLN A 4 6.44 -37.00 3.11
C GLN A 4 6.51 -35.58 3.68
N SER A 5 7.55 -34.86 3.30
CA SER A 5 7.66 -33.42 3.50
C SER A 5 6.44 -32.75 2.85
N SER A 6 5.51 -32.27 3.68
CA SER A 6 4.31 -31.51 3.31
C SER A 6 4.62 -30.08 2.83
N LEU A 7 5.85 -29.79 2.39
CA LEU A 7 6.31 -28.48 1.89
C LEU A 7 6.04 -28.28 0.39
N GLY A 8 5.05 -28.99 -0.15
CA GLY A 8 4.63 -28.89 -1.54
C GLY A 8 3.47 -27.91 -1.75
N LYS A 9 3.35 -26.83 -0.97
CA LYS A 9 2.44 -25.74 -1.34
C LYS A 9 3.11 -25.01 -2.49
N ARG A 10 2.85 -25.46 -3.73
CA ARG A 10 3.19 -24.72 -4.95
C ARG A 10 2.68 -23.31 -4.73
N LEU A 11 3.61 -22.35 -4.58
CA LEU A 11 3.29 -20.93 -4.57
C LEU A 11 2.71 -20.65 -5.95
N ASP A 12 1.38 -20.70 -6.07
CA ASP A 12 0.74 -20.32 -7.31
C ASP A 12 1.03 -18.82 -7.51
N PRO A 13 1.62 -18.45 -8.65
CA PRO A 13 1.94 -17.07 -8.90
C PRO A 13 0.65 -16.23 -8.93
N PRO A 14 0.54 -15.11 -8.18
CA PRO A 14 -0.60 -14.21 -8.25
C PRO A 14 -0.75 -13.69 -9.68
N GLY A 15 -1.89 -14.00 -10.29
CA GLY A 15 -2.37 -13.43 -11.54
C GLY A 15 -1.49 -13.64 -12.78
N SER A 16 -2.03 -13.25 -13.94
CA SER A 16 -1.26 -13.17 -15.18
C SER A 16 -0.16 -12.11 -15.08
N ILE A 17 0.88 -12.22 -15.91
CA ILE A 17 1.98 -11.22 -16.01
C ILE A 17 1.41 -9.80 -16.16
N GLY A 18 0.29 -9.63 -16.87
CA GLY A 18 -0.39 -8.36 -17.04
C GLY A 18 -0.80 -7.71 -15.72
N VAL A 19 -1.41 -8.46 -14.80
CA VAL A 19 -1.86 -7.93 -13.49
C VAL A 19 -0.69 -7.43 -12.66
N ARG A 20 0.43 -8.15 -12.68
CA ARG A 20 1.66 -7.74 -11.96
C ARG A 20 2.24 -6.46 -12.53
N LEU A 21 2.27 -6.34 -13.86
CA LEU A 21 2.80 -5.17 -14.54
C LEU A 21 1.92 -3.94 -14.26
N THR A 22 0.59 -4.11 -14.32
CA THR A 22 -0.37 -3.07 -13.95
C THR A 22 -0.16 -2.64 -12.49
N PHE A 23 -0.06 -3.58 -11.55
CA PHE A 23 0.23 -3.26 -10.15
C PHE A 23 1.51 -2.44 -10.00
N LEU A 24 2.62 -2.87 -10.59
CA LEU A 24 3.90 -2.17 -10.48
C LEU A 24 3.85 -0.74 -11.05
N VAL A 25 3.16 -0.54 -12.17
CA VAL A 25 3.01 0.78 -12.79
C VAL A 25 2.20 1.71 -11.88
N PHE A 26 1.02 1.27 -11.42
CA PHE A 26 0.18 2.08 -10.54
C PHE A 26 0.86 2.35 -9.18
N TRP A 27 1.53 1.34 -8.63
CA TRP A 27 2.29 1.46 -7.38
C TRP A 27 3.46 2.44 -7.52
N GLY A 28 4.17 2.42 -8.65
CA GLY A 28 5.24 3.37 -8.91
C GLY A 28 4.74 4.81 -8.99
N ILE A 29 3.62 5.04 -9.66
CA ILE A 29 2.97 6.36 -9.73
C ILE A 29 2.58 6.84 -8.33
N ASP A 30 1.97 5.97 -7.51
CA ASP A 30 1.59 6.28 -6.13
C ASP A 30 2.81 6.62 -5.27
N ALA A 31 3.89 5.84 -5.34
CA ALA A 31 5.11 6.09 -4.59
C ALA A 31 5.75 7.46 -4.94
N VAL A 32 5.74 7.83 -6.22
CA VAL A 32 6.18 9.16 -6.66
C VAL A 32 5.26 10.25 -6.11
N ALA A 33 3.94 10.09 -6.22
CA ALA A 33 2.98 11.05 -5.70
C ALA A 33 3.13 11.25 -4.18
N ALA A 34 3.24 10.16 -3.43
CA ALA A 34 3.50 10.18 -1.99
C ALA A 34 4.79 10.94 -1.66
N THR A 35 5.88 10.67 -2.38
CA THR A 35 7.16 11.37 -2.20
C THR A 35 7.02 12.88 -2.44
N LEU A 36 6.27 13.27 -3.47
CA LEU A 36 6.00 14.68 -3.76
C LEU A 36 5.12 15.34 -2.69
N PHE A 37 4.17 14.62 -2.09
CA PHE A 37 3.38 15.15 -0.98
C PHE A 37 4.22 15.43 0.25
N PHE A 38 5.23 14.62 0.57
CA PHE A 38 6.15 14.90 1.68
C PHE A 38 7.01 16.16 1.49
N LEU A 39 7.10 16.71 0.28
CA LEU A 39 7.72 18.01 0.02
C LEU A 39 6.79 19.20 0.35
N VAL A 40 5.49 18.95 0.51
CA VAL A 40 4.51 19.98 0.84
C VAL A 40 4.49 20.19 2.37
N PRO A 41 4.76 21.40 2.88
CA PRO A 41 5.01 21.65 4.31
C PRO A 41 3.81 21.39 5.24
N TYR A 42 2.60 21.20 4.70
CA TYR A 42 1.39 20.94 5.47
C TYR A 42 0.90 19.50 5.35
N ALA A 43 1.54 18.67 4.52
CA ALA A 43 1.17 17.27 4.33
C ALA A 43 1.90 16.35 5.33
N SER A 44 1.95 16.77 6.60
CA SER A 44 2.61 16.02 7.68
C SER A 44 1.78 14.85 8.21
N GLU A 45 0.48 14.79 7.89
CA GLU A 45 -0.47 13.77 8.34
C GLU A 45 -0.79 12.72 7.27
N LEU A 46 0.20 12.39 6.44
CA LEU A 46 0.10 11.26 5.53
C LEU A 46 0.12 9.93 6.31
N ASN A 47 0.06 8.80 5.58
CA ASN A 47 0.08 7.44 6.14
C ASN A 47 1.11 7.29 7.29
N PRO A 48 0.70 6.90 8.52
CA PRO A 48 1.53 6.91 9.72
C PRO A 48 2.85 6.13 9.59
N VAL A 49 2.83 5.01 8.88
CA VAL A 49 4.05 4.20 8.67
C VAL A 49 5.00 4.94 7.73
N THR A 50 4.48 5.51 6.65
CA THR A 50 5.29 6.30 5.70
C THR A 50 5.88 7.53 6.39
N VAL A 51 5.11 8.21 7.25
CA VAL A 51 5.58 9.33 8.08
C VAL A 51 6.68 8.86 9.03
N PHE A 52 6.52 7.72 9.70
CA PHE A 52 7.54 7.14 10.57
C PHE A 52 8.86 6.88 9.83
N PHE A 53 8.81 6.23 8.66
CA PHE A 53 10.00 6.01 7.85
C PHE A 53 10.61 7.32 7.34
N TYR A 54 9.78 8.30 6.97
CA TYR A 54 10.24 9.63 6.59
C TYR A 54 10.97 10.36 7.74
N GLN A 55 10.48 10.27 8.97
CA GLN A 55 11.14 10.86 10.13
C GLN A 55 12.51 10.22 10.42
N LEU A 56 12.66 8.91 10.15
CA LEU A 56 13.92 8.20 10.36
C LEU A 56 14.94 8.42 9.25
N PHE A 57 14.51 8.45 7.99
CA PHE A 57 15.41 8.36 6.83
C PHE A 57 15.22 9.48 5.80
N GLY A 58 14.32 10.44 6.04
CA GLY A 58 13.92 11.47 5.08
C GLY A 58 13.17 10.89 3.87
N LEU A 59 13.26 11.54 2.72
CA LEU A 59 12.61 11.08 1.47
C LEU A 59 12.94 9.62 1.08
N PRO A 60 14.18 9.11 1.25
CA PRO A 60 14.46 7.68 1.06
C PRO A 60 13.58 6.74 1.91
N GLY A 61 13.16 7.18 3.09
CA GLY A 61 12.25 6.44 3.96
C GLY A 61 10.87 6.24 3.32
N VAL A 62 10.38 7.21 2.56
CA VAL A 62 9.10 7.10 1.82
C VAL A 62 9.17 5.98 0.80
N LEU A 63 10.27 5.89 0.04
CA LEU A 63 10.50 4.83 -0.93
C LEU A 63 10.66 3.46 -0.24
N LEU A 64 11.30 3.42 0.91
CA LEU A 64 11.45 2.20 1.71
C LEU A 64 10.09 1.69 2.20
N ALA A 65 9.26 2.58 2.76
CA ALA A 65 7.91 2.24 3.18
C ALA A 65 7.07 1.73 2.00
N ALA A 66 7.14 2.40 0.84
CA ALA A 66 6.47 1.97 -0.38
C ALA A 66 6.93 0.57 -0.84
N ALA A 67 8.24 0.28 -0.76
CA ALA A 67 8.77 -1.03 -1.10
C ALA A 67 8.29 -2.12 -0.13
N CYS A 68 8.24 -1.83 1.18
CA CYS A 68 7.71 -2.75 2.19
C CYS A 68 6.25 -3.11 1.92
N TYR A 69 5.41 -2.11 1.60
CA TYR A 69 4.02 -2.37 1.26
C TYR A 69 3.85 -3.20 -0.01
N ALA A 70 4.61 -2.90 -1.06
CA ALA A 70 4.61 -3.72 -2.28
C ALA A 70 5.00 -5.16 -1.99
N ALA A 71 6.03 -5.38 -1.18
CA ALA A 71 6.47 -6.72 -0.79
C ALA A 71 5.38 -7.49 -0.04
N VAL A 72 4.65 -6.83 0.88
CA VAL A 72 3.53 -7.44 1.60
C VAL A 72 2.40 -7.82 0.64
N VAL A 73 2.00 -6.92 -0.26
CA VAL A 73 0.95 -7.21 -1.25
C VAL A 73 1.33 -8.38 -2.16
N ILE A 74 2.57 -8.39 -2.66
CA ILE A 74 3.08 -9.48 -3.50
C ILE A 74 3.12 -10.79 -2.73
N LEU A 75 3.62 -10.79 -1.49
CA LEU A 75 3.70 -11.99 -0.66
C LEU A 75 2.31 -12.56 -0.37
N ILE A 76 1.35 -11.71 -0.01
CA ILE A 76 -0.04 -12.12 0.24
C ILE A 76 -0.65 -12.71 -1.02
N GLY A 77 -0.41 -12.11 -2.18
CA GLY A 77 -0.85 -12.65 -3.47
C GLY A 77 -0.31 -14.05 -3.78
N HIS A 78 0.86 -14.43 -3.26
CA HIS A 78 1.38 -15.81 -3.39
C HIS A 78 0.80 -16.79 -2.35
N VAL A 79 0.24 -16.29 -1.24
CA VAL A 79 -0.23 -17.12 -0.13
C VAL A 79 -1.74 -17.38 -0.20
N LEU A 80 -2.52 -16.42 -0.69
CA LEU A 80 -3.98 -16.53 -0.81
C LEU A 80 -4.36 -17.30 -2.07
N SER A 81 -5.24 -18.29 -1.90
CA SER A 81 -5.84 -19.06 -2.99
C SER A 81 -7.14 -18.39 -3.46
N ASP A 82 -7.47 -18.55 -4.74
CA ASP A 82 -8.73 -18.10 -5.35
C ASP A 82 -9.94 -18.72 -4.62
N PRO A 83 -11.00 -17.96 -4.26
CA PRO A 83 -11.26 -16.54 -4.53
C PRO A 83 -10.95 -15.60 -3.34
N MET A 84 -10.21 -16.08 -2.33
CA MET A 84 -9.91 -15.28 -1.14
C MET A 84 -8.98 -14.11 -1.47
N ASP A 85 -8.11 -14.29 -2.44
CA ASP A 85 -7.23 -13.28 -3.02
C ASP A 85 -8.01 -12.05 -3.55
N ILE A 86 -9.10 -12.27 -4.29
CA ILE A 86 -9.92 -11.18 -4.86
C ILE A 86 -10.59 -10.37 -3.75
N ARG A 87 -11.13 -11.03 -2.72
CA ARG A 87 -11.77 -10.34 -1.58
C ARG A 87 -10.75 -9.54 -0.77
N PHE A 88 -9.58 -10.12 -0.53
CA PHE A 88 -8.49 -9.43 0.15
C PHE A 88 -8.05 -8.19 -0.63
N VAL A 89 -7.79 -8.34 -1.93
CA VAL A 89 -7.41 -7.22 -2.81
C VAL A 89 -8.51 -6.15 -2.82
N ALA A 90 -9.78 -6.52 -2.91
CA ALA A 90 -10.89 -5.57 -2.90
C ALA A 90 -10.95 -4.76 -1.59
N ILE A 91 -10.73 -5.40 -0.42
CA ILE A 91 -10.66 -4.70 0.88
C ILE A 91 -9.46 -3.75 0.91
N VAL A 92 -8.28 -4.21 0.48
CA VAL A 92 -7.06 -3.40 0.45
C VAL A 92 -7.23 -2.19 -0.47
N VAL A 93 -7.83 -2.37 -1.65
CA VAL A 93 -8.16 -1.30 -2.58
C VAL A 93 -9.15 -0.32 -1.95
N GLY A 94 -10.18 -0.82 -1.24
CA GLY A 94 -11.12 0.04 -0.52
C GLY A 94 -10.46 0.90 0.55
N LEU A 95 -9.58 0.31 1.36
CA LEU A 95 -8.77 1.04 2.34
C LEU A 95 -7.85 2.06 1.67
N TYR A 96 -7.20 1.67 0.58
CA TYR A 96 -6.33 2.57 -0.18
C TYR A 96 -7.10 3.76 -0.75
N VAL A 97 -8.29 3.56 -1.32
CA VAL A 97 -9.16 4.63 -1.80
C VAL A 97 -9.54 5.58 -0.67
N LEU A 98 -9.87 5.06 0.52
CA LEU A 98 -10.19 5.89 1.68
C LEU A 98 -8.99 6.76 2.11
N PHE A 99 -7.79 6.19 2.18
CA PHE A 99 -6.58 6.94 2.52
C PHE A 99 -6.19 7.94 1.44
N ALA A 100 -6.32 7.58 0.16
CA ALA A 100 -6.08 8.49 -0.95
C ALA A 100 -7.08 9.65 -0.95
N ALA A 101 -8.36 9.40 -0.65
CA ALA A 101 -9.36 10.45 -0.50
C ALA A 101 -9.02 11.40 0.66
N ASN A 102 -8.56 10.88 1.80
CA ASN A 102 -8.04 11.72 2.90
C ASN A 102 -6.89 12.62 2.43
N ASN A 103 -5.93 12.08 1.67
CA ASN A 103 -4.82 12.87 1.15
C ASN A 103 -5.29 13.98 0.21
N VAL A 104 -6.24 13.69 -0.69
CA VAL A 104 -6.84 14.69 -1.60
C VAL A 104 -7.55 15.79 -0.83
N LEU A 105 -8.34 15.46 0.20
CA LEU A 105 -9.00 16.46 1.04
C LEU A 105 -7.99 17.31 1.80
N LEU A 106 -6.94 16.70 2.34
CA LEU A 106 -5.86 17.42 3.02
C LEU A 106 -5.17 18.40 2.06
N LEU A 107 -4.97 18.04 0.80
CA LEU A 107 -4.41 18.95 -0.22
C LEU A 107 -5.36 20.09 -0.58
N MET A 108 -6.66 19.82 -0.69
CA MET A 108 -7.65 20.81 -1.11
C MET A 108 -8.06 21.77 0.01
N TYR A 109 -8.26 21.23 1.21
CA TYR A 109 -8.84 21.95 2.34
C TYR A 109 -7.84 22.24 3.47
N ARG A 110 -6.62 21.67 3.40
CA ARG A 110 -5.60 21.75 4.47
C ARG A 110 -6.04 21.12 5.79
N GLU A 111 -7.12 20.35 5.78
CA GLU A 111 -7.66 19.67 6.95
C GLU A 111 -7.80 18.16 6.64
N PRO A 112 -7.44 17.28 7.60
CA PRO A 112 -7.67 15.84 7.49
C PRO A 112 -9.17 15.50 7.56
N LEU A 113 -9.54 14.37 6.94
CA LEU A 113 -10.93 13.91 6.79
C LEU A 113 -11.70 13.76 8.12
N PRO A 114 -11.09 13.31 9.25
CA PRO A 114 -11.76 13.28 10.55
C PRO A 114 -12.17 14.65 11.09
N GLU A 115 -11.36 15.71 10.86
CA GLU A 115 -11.70 17.08 11.28
C GLU A 115 -12.86 17.63 10.44
N LEU A 116 -12.82 17.37 9.13
CA LEU A 116 -13.86 17.80 8.19
C LEU A 116 -15.23 17.12 8.46
N LEU A 117 -15.20 15.90 9.01
CA LEU A 117 -16.41 15.17 9.45
C LEU A 117 -16.83 15.49 10.89
N GLY A 118 -16.09 16.32 11.62
CA GLY A 118 -16.38 16.65 13.03
C GLY A 118 -16.27 15.44 13.97
N LEU A 119 -15.38 14.49 13.66
CA LEU A 119 -15.19 13.26 14.45
C LEU A 119 -14.20 13.43 15.63
N TRP A 120 -13.84 14.66 15.98
CA TRP A 120 -13.03 15.03 17.15
C TRP A 120 -13.53 16.34 17.77
#